data_AF-X2C087-F1
#
_entry.id   AF-X2C087-F1
#
_cell.length_a   1.000
_cell.length_b   1.000
_cell.length_c   1.000
_cell.angle_alpha   90.00
_cell.angle_beta   90.00
_cell.angle_gamma   90.00
#
_symmetry.space_group_name_H-M   'P 1'
#
loop_
_entity.id
_entity.type
_entity.pdbx_description
1 polymer ?
#
loop_
_entity_poly.entity_id
_entity_poly.type
_entity_poly.pdbx_seq_one_letter_code
_entity_poly.pdbx_strand_id
1 'polypeptide(L)'
;MLIFFQVVIFLGLYLLIVALFTLFERKVLGFAQNRKGPDKVGNKGVLQPFADAAKLFSKSSANPILSSSFFYLYSAFFFFFIPLILCMSKNFNWGLSWYKSFLFILMLFSFNVYGTILSGWSSNSKFSLIGSIRSVAQTISYEMVLSTLVVMIALSSYTMYINMITKMSSHIYLFFPMWMSVIMLTITLMIEVNRTPFDLAECESELVSGFNVEYGGIEFSLIFLGENLMVVISSFLLASFFFNFYWTFIFIFYFIWIRASFPRFRFDKMMYLCWLILVPLSVSMPWLIFMFVM
;
A
#
# COMPACT_ATOMS: atom_id res chain seq x y z
N MET A 1 -9.38 -12.18 -27.29
CA MET A 1 -9.91 -10.81 -27.49
C MET A 1 -10.80 -10.34 -26.35
N LEU A 2 -11.91 -11.02 -26.01
CA LEU A 2 -12.79 -10.61 -24.89
C LEU A 2 -12.08 -10.50 -23.54
N ILE A 3 -11.19 -11.45 -23.22
CA ILE A 3 -10.36 -11.46 -22.01
C ILE A 3 -9.50 -10.19 -21.92
N PHE A 4 -8.77 -9.86 -23.00
CA PHE A 4 -7.93 -8.67 -23.06
C PHE A 4 -8.74 -7.38 -22.86
N PHE A 5 -9.90 -7.28 -23.51
CA PHE A 5 -10.78 -6.13 -23.34
C PHE A 5 -11.27 -5.98 -21.88
N GLN A 6 -11.57 -7.10 -21.21
CA GLN A 6 -11.96 -7.08 -19.82
C GLN A 6 -10.81 -6.68 -18.87
N VAL A 7 -9.56 -7.07 -19.17
CA VAL A 7 -8.37 -6.57 -18.42
C VAL A 7 -8.29 -5.06 -18.52
N VAL A 8 -8.39 -4.53 -19.73
CA VAL A 8 -8.20 -3.10 -19.99
C VAL A 8 -9.27 -2.29 -19.27
N ILE A 9 -10.53 -2.73 -19.32
CA ILE A 9 -11.62 -2.09 -18.57
C ILE A 9 -11.33 -2.12 -17.07
N PHE A 10 -10.90 -3.27 -16.54
CA PHE A 10 -10.62 -3.43 -15.13
C PHE A 10 -9.49 -2.50 -14.67
N LEU A 11 -8.36 -2.48 -15.38
CA LEU A 11 -7.26 -1.54 -15.11
C LEU A 11 -7.74 -0.08 -15.11
N GLY A 12 -8.54 0.31 -16.11
CA GLY A 12 -9.14 1.65 -16.20
C GLY A 12 -9.99 1.99 -14.97
N LEU A 13 -10.78 1.04 -14.48
CA LEU A 13 -11.60 1.22 -13.28
C LEU A 13 -10.74 1.38 -12.01
N TYR A 14 -9.64 0.64 -11.84
CA TYR A 14 -8.76 0.83 -10.68
C TYR A 14 -8.10 2.20 -10.67
N LEU A 15 -7.64 2.68 -11.83
CA LEU A 15 -7.06 4.03 -11.93
C LEU A 15 -8.10 5.11 -11.59
N LEU A 16 -9.36 4.92 -11.98
CA LEU A 16 -10.46 5.80 -11.59
C LEU A 16 -10.73 5.74 -10.07
N ILE A 17 -10.73 4.56 -9.46
CA ILE A 17 -10.89 4.39 -8.01
C ILE A 17 -9.80 5.16 -7.27
N VAL A 18 -8.55 5.08 -7.74
CA VAL A 18 -7.40 5.75 -7.11
C VAL A 18 -7.50 7.25 -7.24
N ALA A 19 -7.86 7.76 -8.44
CA ALA A 19 -8.09 9.18 -8.64
C ALA A 19 -9.14 9.69 -7.66
N LEU A 20 -10.27 9.00 -7.51
CA LEU A 20 -11.33 9.36 -6.56
C LEU A 20 -10.90 9.20 -5.10
N PHE A 21 -10.06 8.22 -4.78
CA PHE A 21 -9.51 8.02 -3.44
C PHE A 21 -8.71 9.24 -2.98
N THR A 22 -7.91 9.87 -3.84
CA THR A 22 -7.14 11.08 -3.47
C THR A 22 -8.06 12.25 -3.08
N LEU A 23 -9.21 12.40 -3.76
CA LEU A 23 -10.22 13.38 -3.38
C LEU A 23 -10.89 13.02 -2.06
N PHE A 24 -11.23 11.74 -1.88
CA PHE A 24 -11.84 11.24 -0.66
C PHE A 24 -10.95 11.50 0.55
N GLU A 25 -9.66 11.18 0.45
CA GLU A 25 -8.66 11.44 1.47
C GLU A 25 -8.61 12.93 1.87
N ARG A 26 -8.52 13.84 0.88
CA ARG A 26 -8.50 15.29 1.15
C ARG A 26 -9.78 15.81 1.81
N LYS A 27 -10.94 15.24 1.47
CA LYS A 27 -12.22 15.63 2.10
C LYS A 27 -12.31 15.14 3.54
N VAL A 28 -11.98 13.88 3.80
CA VAL A 28 -12.00 13.31 5.15
C VAL A 28 -11.02 14.05 6.07
N LEU A 29 -9.79 14.33 5.59
CA LEU A 29 -8.82 15.13 6.35
C LEU A 29 -9.29 16.56 6.59
N GLY A 30 -9.99 17.17 5.61
CA GLY A 30 -10.62 18.47 5.79
C GLY A 30 -11.64 18.43 6.93
N PHE A 31 -12.56 17.47 6.90
CA PHE A 31 -13.58 17.31 7.94
C PHE A 31 -12.97 17.06 9.33
N ALA A 32 -11.94 16.20 9.43
CA ALA A 32 -11.24 15.95 10.68
C ALA A 32 -10.57 17.21 11.25
N GLN A 33 -10.14 18.14 10.39
CA GLN A 33 -9.49 19.40 10.76
C GLN A 33 -10.48 20.59 10.82
N ASN A 34 -11.80 20.34 10.82
CA ASN A 34 -12.84 21.37 10.78
C ASN A 34 -12.67 22.40 9.64
N ARG A 35 -12.16 21.97 8.48
CA ARG A 35 -12.06 22.78 7.25
C ARG A 35 -12.73 22.10 6.07
N LYS A 36 -13.21 22.88 5.11
CA LYS A 36 -13.76 22.31 3.87
C LYS A 36 -12.62 21.75 3.02
N GLY A 37 -12.79 20.52 2.52
CA GLY A 37 -11.92 19.93 1.50
C GLY A 37 -12.05 20.65 0.14
N PRO A 38 -11.41 20.13 -0.92
CA PRO A 38 -11.51 20.73 -2.26
C PRO A 38 -12.97 20.75 -2.74
N ASP A 39 -13.49 21.96 -2.98
CA ASP A 39 -14.91 22.19 -3.35
C ASP A 39 -15.07 23.00 -4.66
N LYS A 40 -13.99 23.65 -5.13
CA LYS A 40 -14.04 24.62 -6.25
C LYS A 40 -13.97 24.01 -7.65
N VAL A 41 -13.23 22.91 -7.84
CA VAL A 41 -12.97 22.35 -9.19
C VAL A 41 -14.11 21.39 -9.59
N GLY A 42 -15.01 21.87 -10.46
CA GLY A 42 -16.22 21.15 -10.85
C GLY A 42 -17.30 21.17 -9.77
N ASN A 43 -18.33 20.33 -9.91
CA ASN A 43 -19.40 20.24 -8.90
C ASN A 43 -18.86 19.56 -7.63
N LYS A 44 -18.84 20.29 -6.50
CA LYS A 44 -18.30 19.85 -5.20
C LYS A 44 -16.89 19.26 -5.26
N GLY A 45 -16.03 19.75 -6.15
CA GLY A 45 -14.64 19.30 -6.26
C GLY A 45 -14.40 17.97 -6.98
N VAL A 46 -15.41 17.30 -7.55
CA VAL A 46 -15.26 15.94 -8.16
C VAL A 46 -14.18 15.88 -9.24
N LEU A 47 -13.95 16.98 -9.97
CA LEU A 47 -12.98 17.04 -11.05
C LEU A 47 -11.55 17.36 -10.57
N GLN A 48 -11.31 17.51 -9.26
CA GLN A 48 -10.00 17.83 -8.71
C GLN A 48 -8.89 16.83 -9.10
N PRO A 49 -9.09 15.50 -9.02
CA PRO A 49 -8.02 14.54 -9.35
C PRO A 49 -7.59 14.63 -10.82
N PHE A 50 -8.54 14.89 -11.72
CA PHE A 50 -8.25 15.07 -13.14
C PHE A 50 -7.49 16.37 -13.41
N ALA A 51 -7.80 17.45 -12.70
CA ALA A 51 -7.06 18.71 -12.80
C ALA A 51 -5.63 18.57 -12.26
N ASP A 52 -5.44 17.86 -11.15
CA ASP A 52 -4.12 17.58 -10.58
C ASP A 52 -3.28 16.71 -11.53
N ALA A 53 -3.88 15.67 -12.14
CA ALA A 53 -3.22 14.84 -13.14
C ALA A 53 -2.82 15.64 -14.40
N ALA A 54 -3.74 16.45 -14.95
CA ALA A 54 -3.45 17.31 -16.11
C ALA A 54 -2.34 18.34 -15.82
N LYS A 55 -2.30 18.85 -14.58
CA LYS A 55 -1.23 19.76 -14.12
C LYS A 55 0.13 19.06 -14.04
N LEU A 56 0.18 17.82 -13.55
CA LEU A 56 1.44 17.08 -13.45
C LEU A 56 1.95 16.62 -14.82
N PHE A 57 1.06 16.20 -15.72
CA PHE A 57 1.45 15.81 -17.08
C PHE A 57 1.87 16.96 -17.97
N SER A 58 1.41 18.19 -17.70
CA SER A 58 1.86 19.39 -18.43
C SER A 58 3.19 19.95 -17.91
N LYS A 59 3.64 19.54 -16.72
CA LYS A 59 4.97 19.92 -16.21
C LYS A 59 6.06 19.10 -16.90
N SER A 60 7.14 19.77 -17.29
CA SER A 60 8.36 19.12 -17.73
C SER A 60 8.92 18.22 -16.64
N SER A 61 9.37 17.00 -17.00
CA SER A 61 10.17 16.18 -16.11
C SER A 61 11.49 16.89 -15.83
N ALA A 62 11.82 17.06 -14.55
CA ALA A 62 13.11 17.59 -14.15
C ALA A 62 14.05 16.39 -14.00
N ASN A 63 14.89 16.14 -15.01
CA ASN A 63 15.93 15.12 -14.92
C ASN A 63 17.22 15.81 -14.48
N PRO A 64 17.71 15.60 -13.24
CA PRO A 64 18.95 16.20 -12.79
C PRO A 64 20.14 15.68 -13.59
N ILE A 65 21.13 16.54 -13.83
CA ILE A 65 22.31 16.27 -14.68
C ILE A 65 23.16 15.09 -14.15
N LEU A 66 23.14 14.86 -12.84
CA LEU A 66 23.90 13.81 -12.15
C LEU A 66 23.14 12.48 -12.02
N SER A 67 21.88 12.44 -12.45
CA SER A 67 21.01 11.27 -12.32
C SER A 67 21.16 10.31 -13.49
N SER A 68 20.88 9.04 -13.22
CA SER A 68 20.86 8.01 -14.25
C SER A 68 19.45 7.85 -14.84
N SER A 69 19.20 8.44 -16.01
CA SER A 69 17.88 8.48 -16.65
C SER A 69 17.20 7.11 -16.78
N PHE A 70 17.96 6.04 -17.05
CA PHE A 70 17.39 4.69 -17.17
C PHE A 70 16.81 4.18 -15.84
N PHE A 71 17.59 4.21 -14.76
CA PHE A 71 17.14 3.74 -13.44
C PHE A 71 16.03 4.62 -12.88
N TYR A 72 16.06 5.91 -13.20
CA TYR A 72 15.03 6.86 -12.84
C TYR A 72 13.65 6.48 -13.39
N LEU A 73 13.56 6.17 -14.69
CA LEU A 73 12.31 5.72 -15.32
C LEU A 73 11.85 4.35 -14.77
N TYR A 74 12.78 3.39 -14.63
CA TYR A 74 12.43 2.07 -14.12
C TYR A 74 11.86 2.10 -12.70
N SER A 75 12.39 2.95 -11.83
CA SER A 75 11.87 3.09 -10.47
C SER A 75 10.38 3.49 -10.44
N ALA A 76 9.99 4.51 -11.22
CA ALA A 76 8.60 4.96 -11.32
C ALA A 76 7.69 3.88 -11.94
N PHE A 77 8.21 3.09 -12.87
CA PHE A 77 7.48 1.95 -13.43
C PHE A 77 7.25 0.83 -12.40
N PHE A 78 8.23 0.51 -11.55
CA PHE A 78 8.04 -0.50 -10.50
C PHE A 78 6.93 -0.09 -9.53
N PHE A 79 6.94 1.16 -9.07
CA PHE A 79 5.88 1.68 -8.19
C PHE A 79 4.49 1.62 -8.80
N PHE A 80 4.35 1.80 -10.12
CA PHE A 80 3.05 1.79 -10.78
C PHE A 80 2.58 0.39 -11.18
N PHE A 81 3.45 -0.44 -11.75
CA PHE A 81 3.04 -1.74 -12.31
C PHE A 81 2.84 -2.83 -11.26
N ILE A 82 3.64 -2.85 -10.19
CA ILE A 82 3.51 -3.88 -9.15
C ILE A 82 2.12 -3.84 -8.48
N PRO A 83 1.60 -2.67 -8.04
CA PRO A 83 0.24 -2.57 -7.51
C PRO A 83 -0.83 -2.97 -8.53
N LEU A 84 -0.66 -2.62 -9.81
CA LEU A 84 -1.62 -3.01 -10.85
C LEU A 84 -1.68 -4.53 -11.06
N ILE A 85 -0.53 -5.21 -10.98
CA ILE A 85 -0.50 -6.68 -11.03
C ILE A 85 -1.16 -7.26 -9.78
N LEU A 86 -0.94 -6.69 -8.60
CA LEU A 86 -1.63 -7.10 -7.37
C LEU A 86 -3.16 -6.99 -7.47
N CYS A 87 -3.69 -5.96 -8.13
CA CYS A 87 -5.13 -5.81 -8.38
C CYS A 87 -5.73 -6.99 -9.16
N MET A 88 -4.93 -7.66 -10.01
CA MET A 88 -5.38 -8.81 -10.80
C MET A 88 -5.57 -10.09 -9.98
N SER A 89 -5.13 -10.11 -8.72
CA SER A 89 -5.28 -11.27 -7.83
C SER A 89 -6.74 -11.58 -7.48
N LYS A 90 -7.66 -10.60 -7.59
CA LYS A 90 -9.08 -10.80 -7.28
C LYS A 90 -9.86 -11.40 -8.44
N ASN A 91 -10.63 -12.45 -8.14
CA ASN A 91 -11.81 -12.99 -8.85
C ASN A 91 -11.87 -12.75 -10.36
N PHE A 92 -10.79 -13.09 -11.05
CA PHE A 92 -10.94 -13.53 -12.42
C PHE A 92 -11.07 -15.05 -12.44
N ASN A 93 -12.19 -15.55 -12.98
CA ASN A 93 -12.35 -16.95 -13.37
C ASN A 93 -11.53 -17.25 -14.65
N TRP A 94 -10.33 -16.71 -14.73
CA TRP A 94 -9.37 -17.05 -15.76
C TRP A 94 -8.47 -18.13 -15.19
N GLY A 95 -8.36 -19.22 -15.93
CA GLY A 95 -7.82 -20.51 -15.49
C GLY A 95 -6.36 -20.55 -15.07
N LEU A 96 -5.72 -19.44 -14.71
CA LEU A 96 -4.43 -19.45 -14.02
C LEU A 96 -4.66 -19.36 -12.51
N SER A 97 -4.68 -20.53 -11.86
CA SER A 97 -4.83 -20.69 -10.41
C SER A 97 -3.73 -20.00 -9.60
N TRP A 98 -2.54 -19.83 -10.17
CA TRP A 98 -1.36 -19.26 -9.51
C TRP A 98 -1.55 -17.82 -9.01
N TYR A 99 -2.25 -16.97 -9.76
CA TYR A 99 -2.53 -15.57 -9.37
C TYR A 99 -3.47 -15.45 -8.17
N LYS A 100 -4.24 -16.52 -7.88
CA LYS A 100 -5.16 -16.57 -6.73
C LYS A 100 -4.48 -17.09 -5.48
N SER A 101 -3.21 -17.51 -5.59
CA SER A 101 -2.45 -18.01 -4.47
C SER A 101 -2.02 -16.85 -3.59
N PHE A 102 -2.14 -17.10 -2.30
CA PHE A 102 -1.68 -16.22 -1.25
C PHE A 102 -0.17 -15.88 -1.45
N LEU A 103 0.66 -16.88 -1.81
CA LEU A 103 2.11 -16.71 -2.05
C LEU A 103 2.44 -15.70 -3.15
N PHE A 104 1.58 -15.59 -4.17
CA PHE A 104 1.78 -14.61 -5.24
C PHE A 104 1.70 -13.16 -4.74
N ILE A 105 0.83 -12.89 -3.75
CA ILE A 105 0.73 -11.56 -3.12
C ILE A 105 2.04 -11.22 -2.40
N LEU A 106 2.61 -12.16 -1.63
CA LEU A 106 3.89 -11.93 -0.95
C LEU A 106 5.02 -11.65 -1.93
N MET A 107 5.10 -12.40 -3.03
CA MET A 107 6.12 -12.14 -4.05
C MET A 107 6.02 -10.72 -4.60
N LEU A 108 4.80 -10.23 -4.87
CA LEU A 108 4.63 -8.87 -5.39
C LEU A 108 4.95 -7.80 -4.36
N PHE A 109 4.67 -8.02 -3.09
CA PHE A 109 5.12 -7.12 -2.02
C PHE A 109 6.65 -7.03 -1.95
N SER A 110 7.34 -8.18 -2.03
CA SER A 110 8.82 -8.21 -2.09
C SER A 110 9.38 -7.41 -3.27
N PHE A 111 8.70 -7.45 -4.42
CA PHE A 111 9.15 -6.71 -5.60
C PHE A 111 9.01 -5.19 -5.44
N ASN A 112 8.07 -4.70 -4.61
CA ASN A 112 7.84 -3.27 -4.44
C ASN A 112 9.05 -2.57 -3.78
N VAL A 113 9.81 -3.29 -2.96
CA VAL A 113 11.04 -2.80 -2.32
C VAL A 113 12.07 -2.35 -3.36
N TYR A 114 12.17 -3.03 -4.51
CA TYR A 114 13.11 -2.62 -5.56
C TYR A 114 12.79 -1.24 -6.14
N GLY A 115 11.52 -0.82 -6.17
CA GLY A 115 11.13 0.54 -6.56
C GLY A 115 11.75 1.59 -5.64
N THR A 116 11.71 1.36 -4.32
CA THR A 116 12.30 2.26 -3.32
C THR A 116 13.83 2.30 -3.37
N ILE A 117 14.50 1.17 -3.64
CA ILE A 117 15.96 1.13 -3.79
C ILE A 117 16.39 1.91 -5.04
N LEU A 118 15.75 1.63 -6.17
CA LEU A 118 16.12 2.23 -7.46
C LEU A 118 15.91 3.74 -7.47
N SER A 119 14.86 4.24 -6.81
CA SER A 119 14.58 5.69 -6.74
C SER A 119 15.61 6.48 -5.92
N GLY A 120 16.15 5.90 -4.84
CA GLY A 120 17.22 6.54 -4.09
C GLY A 120 18.59 6.47 -4.76
N TRP A 121 18.89 5.39 -5.50
CA TRP A 121 20.16 5.26 -6.20
C TRP A 121 20.22 6.07 -7.51
N SER A 122 19.07 6.23 -8.19
CA SER A 122 18.97 6.94 -9.48
C SER A 122 19.28 8.43 -9.38
N SER A 123 18.90 9.06 -8.27
CA SER A 123 18.96 10.51 -8.00
C SER A 123 20.36 11.02 -7.66
N ASN A 124 21.24 10.15 -7.15
CA ASN A 124 22.64 10.48 -6.87
C ASN A 124 22.83 11.69 -5.92
N SER A 125 21.85 11.98 -5.06
CA SER A 125 21.97 12.94 -3.95
C SER A 125 22.05 12.22 -2.61
N LYS A 126 22.84 12.79 -1.68
CA LYS A 126 23.08 12.14 -0.38
C LYS A 126 21.79 12.00 0.45
N PHE A 127 20.86 12.95 0.31
CA PHE A 127 19.60 12.94 1.06
C PHE A 127 18.62 11.88 0.54
N SER A 128 18.50 11.73 -0.79
CA SER A 128 17.63 10.70 -1.37
C SER A 128 18.13 9.29 -1.07
N LEU A 129 19.45 9.09 -1.09
CA LEU A 129 20.07 7.81 -0.73
C LEU A 129 19.84 7.45 0.75
N ILE A 130 19.99 8.40 1.68
CA ILE A 130 19.73 8.15 3.10
C ILE A 130 18.24 7.88 3.34
N GLY A 131 17.36 8.60 2.64
CA GLY A 131 15.91 8.38 2.69
C GLY A 131 15.51 6.99 2.18
N SER A 132 16.06 6.56 1.04
CA SER A 132 15.77 5.24 0.47
C SER A 132 16.30 4.10 1.34
N ILE A 133 17.51 4.22 1.91
CA ILE A 133 18.04 3.17 2.79
C ILE A 133 17.14 3.00 4.03
N ARG A 134 16.59 4.10 4.56
CA ARG A 134 15.64 4.04 5.69
C ARG A 134 14.30 3.42 5.28
N SER A 135 13.70 3.81 4.14
CA SER A 135 12.44 3.18 3.69
C SER A 135 12.63 1.69 3.38
N VAL A 136 13.76 1.31 2.79
CA VAL A 136 14.09 -0.09 2.48
C VAL A 136 14.26 -0.92 3.75
N ALA A 137 14.98 -0.39 4.75
CA ALA A 137 15.10 -1.07 6.04
C ALA A 137 13.74 -1.25 6.72
N GLN A 138 12.86 -0.25 6.62
CA GLN A 138 11.48 -0.34 7.11
C GLN A 138 10.70 -1.43 6.34
N THR A 139 10.57 -1.34 5.02
CA THR A 139 9.74 -2.28 4.25
C THR A 139 10.19 -3.74 4.42
N ILE A 140 11.50 -4.03 4.38
CA ILE A 140 12.03 -5.39 4.57
C ILE A 140 11.71 -5.94 5.97
N SER A 141 11.89 -5.12 7.02
CA SER A 141 11.64 -5.58 8.39
C SER A 141 10.17 -5.96 8.61
N TYR A 142 9.25 -5.19 8.03
CA TYR A 142 7.82 -5.43 8.15
C TYR A 142 7.30 -6.50 7.19
N GLU A 143 8.00 -6.79 6.09
CA GLU A 143 7.70 -7.92 5.20
C GLU A 143 7.84 -9.27 5.93
N MET A 144 8.82 -9.38 6.84
CA MET A 144 8.96 -10.55 7.72
C MET A 144 7.73 -10.75 8.63
N VAL A 145 7.20 -9.66 9.16
CA VAL A 145 5.99 -9.71 10.00
C VAL A 145 4.76 -10.01 9.12
N LEU A 146 4.66 -9.40 7.95
CA LEU A 146 3.57 -9.66 7.01
C LEU A 146 3.54 -11.13 6.62
N SER A 147 4.66 -11.70 6.18
CA SER A 147 4.77 -13.11 5.75
C SER A 147 4.38 -14.08 6.85
N THR A 148 4.77 -13.82 8.10
CA THR A 148 4.36 -14.66 9.24
C THR A 148 2.86 -14.54 9.53
N LEU A 149 2.29 -13.33 9.60
CA LEU A 149 0.84 -13.10 9.82
C LEU A 149 -0.04 -13.69 8.72
N VAL A 150 0.51 -13.74 7.52
CA VAL A 150 -0.12 -14.32 6.36
C VAL A 150 -0.21 -15.85 6.46
N VAL A 151 0.88 -16.49 6.88
CA VAL A 151 0.93 -17.94 7.09
C VAL A 151 -0.09 -18.31 8.18
N MET A 152 -0.30 -17.45 9.18
CA MET A 152 -1.37 -17.61 10.16
C MET A 152 -2.76 -17.73 9.56
N ILE A 153 -3.07 -16.83 8.63
CA ILE A 153 -4.38 -16.81 7.98
C ILE A 153 -4.55 -18.07 7.13
N ALA A 154 -3.50 -18.49 6.42
CA ALA A 154 -3.51 -19.73 5.66
C ALA A 154 -3.74 -20.96 6.56
N LEU A 155 -3.10 -21.03 7.73
CA LEU A 155 -3.30 -22.12 8.70
C LEU A 155 -4.74 -22.16 9.21
N SER A 156 -5.33 -21.01 9.55
CA SER A 156 -6.71 -20.95 10.06
C SER A 156 -7.77 -21.39 9.05
N SER A 157 -7.52 -21.16 7.76
CA SER A 157 -8.45 -21.44 6.67
C SER A 157 -8.14 -22.73 5.92
N TYR A 158 -7.05 -23.42 6.29
CA TYR A 158 -6.52 -24.62 5.64
C TYR A 158 -6.30 -24.50 4.13
N THR A 159 -6.27 -23.28 3.58
CA THR A 159 -6.19 -23.06 2.13
C THR A 159 -5.27 -21.88 1.80
N MET A 160 -4.52 -22.02 0.70
CA MET A 160 -3.66 -20.97 0.17
C MET A 160 -4.34 -20.09 -0.89
N TYR A 161 -5.64 -20.28 -1.13
CA TYR A 161 -6.38 -19.53 -2.16
C TYR A 161 -7.19 -18.40 -1.54
N ILE A 162 -6.97 -17.16 -2.00
CA ILE A 162 -7.67 -15.96 -1.51
C ILE A 162 -9.19 -16.13 -1.57
N ASN A 163 -9.68 -16.74 -2.66
CA ASN A 163 -11.12 -16.96 -2.85
C ASN A 163 -11.74 -17.87 -1.79
N MET A 164 -10.99 -18.87 -1.31
CA MET A 164 -11.49 -19.76 -0.26
C MET A 164 -11.41 -19.07 1.10
N ILE A 165 -10.33 -18.33 1.35
CA ILE A 165 -10.18 -17.49 2.56
C ILE A 165 -11.35 -16.51 2.69
N THR A 166 -11.71 -15.83 1.60
CA THR A 166 -12.81 -14.84 1.60
C THR A 166 -14.20 -15.45 1.80
N LYS A 167 -14.37 -16.74 1.51
CA LYS A 167 -15.63 -17.45 1.81
C LYS A 167 -15.68 -17.81 3.30
N MET A 168 -14.56 -18.27 3.83
CA MET A 168 -14.44 -18.61 5.25
C MET A 168 -14.55 -17.39 6.16
N SER A 169 -14.02 -16.23 5.74
CA SER A 169 -14.09 -14.97 6.49
C SER A 169 -15.51 -14.43 6.68
N SER A 170 -16.49 -14.93 5.92
CA SER A 170 -17.90 -14.60 6.14
C SER A 170 -18.45 -15.16 7.45
N HIS A 171 -17.78 -16.16 8.04
CA HIS A 171 -18.15 -16.73 9.32
C HIS A 171 -17.52 -15.96 10.49
N ILE A 172 -18.37 -15.41 11.34
CA ILE A 172 -18.00 -14.59 12.51
C ILE A 172 -17.02 -15.29 13.46
N TYR A 173 -17.01 -16.62 13.50
CA TYR A 173 -16.17 -17.42 14.39
C TYR A 173 -14.66 -17.27 14.14
N LEU A 174 -14.22 -16.93 12.93
CA LEU A 174 -12.80 -16.68 12.62
C LEU A 174 -12.30 -15.35 13.21
N PHE A 175 -13.18 -14.38 13.47
CA PHE A 175 -12.77 -13.07 13.95
C PHE A 175 -12.28 -13.09 15.41
N PHE A 176 -12.94 -13.85 16.28
CA PHE A 176 -12.67 -13.82 17.72
C PHE A 176 -11.26 -14.29 18.12
N PRO A 177 -10.70 -15.40 17.60
CA PRO A 177 -9.32 -15.79 17.91
C PRO A 177 -8.29 -14.92 17.18
N MET A 178 -8.68 -14.23 16.11
CA MET A 178 -7.76 -13.52 15.22
C MET A 178 -7.71 -12.00 15.42
N TRP A 179 -8.43 -11.44 16.40
CA TRP A 179 -8.47 -9.99 16.60
C TRP A 179 -7.08 -9.34 16.75
N MET A 180 -6.15 -10.03 17.43
CA MET A 180 -4.78 -9.54 17.55
C MET A 180 -4.02 -9.57 16.22
N SER A 181 -4.21 -10.61 15.39
CA SER A 181 -3.57 -10.67 14.08
C SER A 181 -4.17 -9.63 13.12
N VAL A 182 -5.44 -9.27 13.27
CA VAL A 182 -6.06 -8.15 12.54
C VAL A 182 -5.32 -6.84 12.86
N ILE A 183 -5.14 -6.52 14.14
CA ILE A 183 -4.47 -5.28 14.56
C ILE A 183 -3.05 -5.25 14.03
N MET A 184 -2.32 -6.36 14.19
CA MET A 184 -0.97 -6.51 13.69
C MET A 184 -0.89 -6.29 12.17
N LEU A 185 -1.77 -6.95 11.41
CA LEU A 185 -1.80 -6.85 9.95
C LEU A 185 -2.19 -5.46 9.47
N THR A 186 -3.07 -4.75 10.20
CA THR A 186 -3.36 -3.34 9.89
C THR A 186 -2.13 -2.45 10.08
N ILE A 187 -1.35 -2.67 11.15
CA ILE A 187 -0.13 -1.90 11.40
C ILE A 187 0.94 -2.23 10.36
N THR A 188 1.17 -3.51 10.04
CA THR A 188 2.20 -3.88 9.06
C THR A 188 1.88 -3.35 7.67
N LEU A 189 0.63 -3.48 7.21
CA LEU A 189 0.24 -2.98 5.90
C LEU A 189 0.26 -1.46 5.81
N MET A 190 -0.04 -0.74 6.90
CA MET A 190 0.11 0.71 6.94
C MET A 190 1.55 1.16 6.77
N ILE A 191 2.48 0.41 7.37
CA ILE A 191 3.91 0.69 7.35
C ILE A 191 4.51 0.34 6.01
N GLU A 192 4.07 -0.73 5.37
CA GLU A 192 4.50 -1.14 4.04
C GLU A 192 4.08 -0.15 2.94
N VAL A 193 2.92 0.49 3.11
CA VAL A 193 2.44 1.53 2.19
C VAL A 193 3.11 2.89 2.47
N ASN A 194 4.03 2.97 3.46
CA ASN A 194 4.76 4.18 3.85
C ASN A 194 3.85 5.41 4.04
N ARG A 195 2.65 5.23 4.63
CA ARG A 195 1.74 6.36 4.87
C ARG A 195 1.85 6.89 6.29
N THR A 196 1.63 8.20 6.45
CA THR A 196 1.59 8.85 7.76
C THR A 196 0.56 8.16 8.65
N PRO A 197 0.91 7.77 9.88
CA PRO A 197 2.02 8.27 10.72
C PRO A 197 3.38 7.59 10.52
N PHE A 198 3.50 6.55 9.69
CA PHE A 198 4.72 5.76 9.48
C PHE A 198 5.57 6.19 8.28
N ASP A 199 5.41 7.45 7.89
CA ASP A 199 5.99 8.06 6.70
C ASP A 199 7.15 9.00 7.07
N LEU A 200 8.16 8.48 7.76
CA LEU A 200 9.35 9.28 8.08
C LEU A 200 10.45 9.20 7.04
N ALA A 201 10.42 8.17 6.19
CA ALA A 201 11.36 8.09 5.09
C ALA A 201 11.14 9.20 4.05
N GLU A 202 9.91 9.74 3.93
CA GLU A 202 9.57 10.86 3.03
C GLU A 202 9.45 12.20 3.79
N CYS A 203 9.92 12.28 5.04
CA CYS A 203 9.65 13.44 5.87
C CYS A 203 10.27 14.72 5.28
N GLU A 204 9.41 15.66 4.87
CA GLU A 204 9.80 16.97 4.35
C GLU A 204 10.70 17.76 5.30
N SER A 205 10.52 17.60 6.62
CA SER A 205 11.27 18.35 7.63
C SER A 205 12.67 17.80 7.90
N GLU A 206 12.95 16.54 7.57
CA GLU A 206 14.27 15.91 7.81
C GLU A 206 15.02 15.63 6.49
N LEU A 207 14.31 15.22 5.44
CA LEU A 207 14.89 14.70 4.20
C LEU A 207 14.30 15.33 2.94
N VAL A 208 13.55 16.45 3.06
CA VAL A 208 12.98 17.21 1.93
C VAL A 208 12.29 16.27 0.92
N SER A 209 11.43 15.35 1.38
CA SER A 209 10.70 14.32 0.61
C SER A 209 11.44 13.01 0.25
N GLY A 210 12.61 12.74 0.84
CA GLY A 210 13.21 11.40 0.84
C GLY A 210 13.60 10.88 -0.54
N PHE A 211 13.09 9.72 -0.95
CA PHE A 211 13.39 9.14 -2.27
C PHE A 211 12.67 9.86 -3.42
N ASN A 212 11.69 10.73 -3.14
CA ASN A 212 10.91 11.46 -4.12
C ASN A 212 11.45 12.86 -4.46
N VAL A 213 12.55 13.31 -3.83
CA VAL A 213 13.07 14.70 -3.90
C VAL A 213 13.21 15.23 -5.32
N GLU A 214 13.69 14.39 -6.23
CA GLU A 214 14.08 14.82 -7.58
C GLU A 214 12.98 14.61 -8.62
N TYR A 215 11.97 13.79 -8.29
CA TYR A 215 10.92 13.37 -9.22
C TYR A 215 9.99 14.53 -9.56
N GLY A 216 9.85 14.77 -10.88
CA GLY A 216 9.02 15.82 -11.43
C GLY A 216 8.05 15.31 -12.49
N GLY A 217 6.98 16.07 -12.71
CA GLY A 217 6.03 15.83 -13.81
C GLY A 217 5.43 14.43 -13.81
N ILE A 218 5.67 13.69 -14.90
CA ILE A 218 5.09 12.37 -15.17
C ILE A 218 5.60 11.30 -14.18
N GLU A 219 6.89 11.25 -13.88
CA GLU A 219 7.44 10.17 -13.03
C GLU A 219 6.94 10.29 -11.58
N PHE A 220 6.86 11.52 -11.06
CA PHE A 220 6.24 11.78 -9.76
C PHE A 220 4.77 11.33 -9.73
N SER A 221 4.03 11.57 -10.81
CA SER A 221 2.62 11.16 -10.89
C SER A 221 2.46 9.64 -10.86
N LEU A 222 3.39 8.88 -11.46
CA LEU A 222 3.38 7.42 -11.45
C LEU A 222 3.68 6.86 -10.05
N ILE A 223 4.65 7.44 -9.33
CA ILE A 223 4.96 7.06 -7.95
C ILE A 223 3.76 7.33 -7.05
N PHE A 224 3.18 8.54 -7.14
CA PHE A 224 2.01 8.91 -6.34
C PHE A 224 0.78 8.04 -6.65
N LEU A 225 0.53 7.71 -7.92
CA LEU A 225 -0.54 6.77 -8.30
C LEU A 225 -0.27 5.37 -7.74
N GLY A 226 0.97 4.90 -7.79
CA GLY A 226 1.40 3.59 -7.26
C GLY A 226 1.19 3.46 -5.76
N GLU A 227 1.62 4.44 -4.96
CA GLU A 227 1.41 4.43 -3.51
C GLU A 227 -0.07 4.43 -3.15
N ASN A 228 -0.88 5.28 -3.80
CA ASN A 228 -2.32 5.32 -3.54
C ASN A 228 -3.02 4.03 -4.00
N LEU A 229 -2.55 3.39 -5.07
CA LEU A 229 -2.98 2.05 -5.45
C LEU A 229 -2.67 1.04 -4.34
N MET A 230 -1.47 1.07 -3.77
CA MET A 230 -1.12 0.18 -2.65
C MET A 230 -1.97 0.42 -1.41
N VAL A 231 -2.43 1.65 -1.14
CA VAL A 231 -3.43 1.91 -0.07
C VAL A 231 -4.74 1.17 -0.34
N VAL A 232 -5.24 1.23 -1.58
CA VAL A 232 -6.49 0.55 -1.96
C VAL A 232 -6.33 -0.98 -1.92
N ILE A 233 -5.16 -1.50 -2.33
CA ILE A 233 -4.88 -2.94 -2.32
C ILE A 233 -4.70 -3.47 -0.90
N SER A 234 -3.95 -2.78 -0.04
CA SER A 234 -3.74 -3.18 1.35
C SER A 234 -5.06 -3.22 2.14
N SER A 235 -5.91 -2.19 1.97
CA SER A 235 -7.26 -2.18 2.55
C SER A 235 -8.16 -3.27 1.96
N PHE A 236 -7.99 -3.62 0.69
CA PHE A 236 -8.63 -4.78 0.08
C PHE A 236 -8.18 -6.10 0.71
N LEU A 237 -6.87 -6.30 0.89
CA LEU A 237 -6.31 -7.51 1.48
C LEU A 237 -6.78 -7.70 2.93
N LEU A 238 -6.75 -6.64 3.74
CA LEU A 238 -7.31 -6.61 5.10
C LEU A 238 -8.75 -7.08 5.15
N ALA A 239 -9.60 -6.49 4.31
CA ALA A 239 -11.01 -6.85 4.24
C ALA A 239 -11.15 -8.31 3.81
N SER A 240 -10.36 -8.77 2.84
CA SER A 240 -10.46 -10.13 2.29
C SER A 240 -10.06 -11.23 3.26
N PHE A 241 -9.13 -10.98 4.18
CA PHE A 241 -8.65 -11.99 5.12
C PHE A 241 -9.59 -12.18 6.32
N PHE A 242 -10.17 -11.12 6.85
CA PHE A 242 -10.92 -11.17 8.11
C PHE A 242 -12.41 -10.91 7.97
N PHE A 243 -12.83 -10.21 6.92
CA PHE A 243 -14.21 -9.79 6.73
C PHE A 243 -14.68 -10.09 5.30
N ASN A 244 -15.80 -9.48 4.92
CA ASN A 244 -16.28 -9.49 3.53
C ASN A 244 -15.71 -8.30 2.74
N PHE A 245 -15.69 -8.42 1.41
CA PHE A 245 -15.23 -7.37 0.50
C PHE A 245 -15.95 -6.03 0.62
N TYR A 246 -17.15 -5.98 1.22
CA TYR A 246 -17.86 -4.72 1.43
C TYR A 246 -17.20 -3.84 2.49
N TRP A 247 -16.38 -4.43 3.37
CA TRP A 247 -15.67 -3.71 4.44
C TRP A 247 -14.45 -2.94 3.94
N THR A 248 -14.08 -3.05 2.67
CA THR A 248 -12.94 -2.32 2.09
C THR A 248 -13.06 -0.82 2.28
N PHE A 249 -14.24 -0.24 2.06
CA PHE A 249 -14.49 1.18 2.26
C PHE A 249 -14.28 1.62 3.72
N ILE A 250 -14.58 0.73 4.68
CA ILE A 250 -14.39 1.00 6.10
C ILE A 250 -12.90 0.97 6.44
N PHE A 251 -12.13 0.03 5.91
CA PHE A 251 -10.68 0.01 6.09
C PHE A 251 -9.98 1.19 5.40
N ILE A 252 -10.45 1.60 4.22
CA ILE A 252 -10.00 2.82 3.55
C ILE A 252 -10.23 4.05 4.46
N PHE A 253 -11.43 4.17 5.03
CA PHE A 253 -11.73 5.25 5.97
C PHE A 253 -10.88 5.17 7.24
N TYR A 254 -10.71 3.96 7.80
CA TYR A 254 -9.87 3.70 8.96
C TYR A 254 -8.43 4.15 8.71
N PHE A 255 -7.90 3.92 7.51
CA PHE A 255 -6.54 4.34 7.17
C PHE A 255 -6.39 5.86 7.19
N ILE A 256 -7.35 6.58 6.62
CA ILE A 256 -7.36 8.05 6.61
C ILE A 256 -7.58 8.60 8.03
N TRP A 257 -8.38 7.92 8.85
CA TRP A 257 -8.64 8.32 10.22
C TRP A 257 -7.40 8.18 11.12
N ILE A 258 -6.62 7.09 10.98
CA ILE A 258 -5.34 6.94 11.67
C ILE A 258 -4.40 8.10 11.29
N ARG A 259 -4.32 8.44 10.00
CA ARG A 259 -3.53 9.58 9.51
C ARG A 259 -3.94 10.91 10.16
N ALA A 260 -5.23 11.12 10.39
CA ALA A 260 -5.73 12.35 11.00
C ALA A 260 -5.45 12.43 12.51
N SER A 261 -5.39 11.28 13.19
CA SER A 261 -5.40 11.22 14.66
C SER A 261 -4.01 11.10 15.27
N PHE A 262 -3.09 10.40 14.61
CA PHE A 262 -1.79 10.05 15.21
C PHE A 262 -0.65 10.95 14.73
N PRO A 263 0.26 11.37 15.63
CA PRO A 263 1.50 12.03 15.23
C PRO A 263 2.43 11.04 14.52
N ARG A 264 3.38 11.58 13.74
CA ARG A 264 4.40 10.77 13.06
C ARG A 264 5.30 10.06 14.08
N PHE A 265 5.60 8.79 13.84
CA PHE A 265 6.51 8.01 14.69
C PHE A 265 7.95 8.16 14.24
N ARG A 266 8.91 8.30 15.16
CA ARG A 266 10.36 8.28 14.85
C ARG A 266 10.82 6.93 14.28
N PHE A 267 11.72 6.93 13.29
CA PHE A 267 12.25 5.72 12.64
C PHE A 267 12.78 4.70 13.67
N ASP A 268 13.56 5.16 14.65
CA ASP A 268 14.09 4.32 15.71
C ASP A 268 12.99 3.60 16.50
N LYS A 269 11.86 4.28 16.75
CA LYS A 269 10.70 3.70 17.44
C LYS A 269 9.94 2.72 16.56
N MET A 270 9.88 2.95 15.25
CA MET A 270 9.28 1.99 14.31
C MET A 270 10.11 0.71 14.26
N MET A 271 11.43 0.82 14.09
CA MET A 271 12.31 -0.36 14.09
C MET A 271 12.26 -1.11 15.43
N TYR A 272 12.23 -0.39 16.56
CA TYR A 272 12.00 -0.99 17.88
C TYR A 272 10.68 -1.77 17.94
N LEU A 273 9.59 -1.16 17.47
CA LEU A 273 8.27 -1.79 17.43
C LEU A 273 8.28 -3.06 16.57
N CYS A 274 8.93 -3.04 15.40
CA CYS A 274 9.06 -4.23 14.56
C CYS A 274 9.80 -5.36 15.28
N TRP A 275 11.04 -5.12 15.69
CA TRP A 275 11.94 -6.17 16.15
C TRP A 275 11.62 -6.71 17.54
N LEU A 276 11.19 -5.85 18.48
CA LEU A 276 10.98 -6.26 19.86
C LEU A 276 9.53 -6.60 20.19
N ILE A 277 8.56 -6.04 19.47
CA ILE A 277 7.14 -6.27 19.73
C ILE A 277 6.55 -7.15 18.63
N LEU A 278 6.64 -6.70 17.37
CA LEU A 278 5.85 -7.34 16.32
C LEU A 278 6.37 -8.72 15.91
N VAL A 279 7.69 -8.88 15.73
CA VAL A 279 8.29 -10.15 15.32
C VAL A 279 8.07 -11.25 16.38
N PRO A 280 8.34 -11.03 17.68
CA PRO A 280 8.07 -12.05 18.70
C PRO A 280 6.58 -12.40 18.76
N LEU A 281 5.70 -11.40 18.65
CA LEU A 281 4.27 -11.61 18.69
C LEU A 281 3.79 -12.38 17.45
N SER A 282 4.26 -12.03 16.25
CA SER A 282 3.86 -12.72 15.02
C SER A 282 4.32 -14.17 14.95
N VAL A 283 5.46 -14.50 15.56
CA VAL A 283 5.95 -15.89 15.67
C VAL A 283 5.21 -16.69 16.76
N SER A 284 4.71 -16.05 17.81
CA SER A 284 3.95 -16.73 18.87
C SER A 284 2.50 -17.06 18.47
N MET A 285 1.88 -16.22 17.64
CA MET A 285 0.52 -16.41 17.15
C MET A 285 0.23 -17.75 16.44
N PRO A 286 1.12 -18.30 15.59
CA PRO A 286 1.03 -19.65 15.00
C PRO A 286 0.57 -20.70 15.98
N TRP A 287 1.25 -20.71 17.11
CA TRP A 287 1.04 -21.70 18.13
C TRP A 287 -0.30 -21.50 18.85
N LEU A 288 -0.69 -20.26 19.14
CA LEU A 288 -1.99 -19.96 19.75
C LEU A 288 -3.16 -20.39 18.85
N ILE A 289 -3.11 -20.07 17.56
CA ILE A 289 -4.19 -20.44 16.64
C ILE A 289 -4.26 -21.96 16.47
N PHE A 290 -3.12 -22.65 16.41
CA PHE A 290 -3.10 -24.11 16.36
C PHE A 290 -3.86 -24.75 17.53
N MET A 291 -3.72 -24.20 18.74
CA MET A 291 -4.43 -24.68 19.94
C MET A 291 -5.94 -24.39 19.95
N PHE A 292 -6.41 -23.40 19.17
CA PHE A 292 -7.84 -23.05 19.09
C PHE A 292 -8.57 -23.74 17.92
N VAL A 293 -7.84 -24.10 16.86
CA VAL A 293 -8.43 -24.68 15.63
C VAL A 293 -8.44 -26.21 15.67
N MET A 294 -7.52 -26.85 16.39
CA MET A 294 -7.55 -28.28 16.74
C MET A 294 -8.37 -28.52 18.00
#